data_AF-A0A1C5SY81-F1
#
_entry.id   AF-A0A1C5SY81-F1
#
_cell.length_a   1.000
_cell.length_b   1.000
_cell.length_c   1.000
_cell.angle_alpha   90.00
_cell.angle_beta   90.00
_cell.angle_gamma   90.00
#
_symmetry.space_group_name_H-M   'P 1'
#
loop_
_entity.id
_entity.type
_entity.pdbx_description
1 polymer ?
#
loop_
_entity_poly.entity_id
_entity_poly.type
_entity_poly.pdbx_seq_one_letter_code
_entity_poly.pdbx_strand_id
1 'polypeptide(L)' 'MMKKSEQVREYVKQENYKKALQIAKSFRLGITEEQRSDMTRAYECMTNERFYRSLGVDIPATIQKGINVVIALYSA' A
#
# COMPACT_ATOMS: atom_id res chain seq x y z
N MET A 1 9.47 20.01 -8.80
CA MET A 1 9.60 18.60 -8.40
C MET A 1 8.25 18.14 -7.88
N MET A 2 7.71 17.02 -8.38
CA MET A 2 6.39 16.53 -7.94
C MET A 2 6.46 16.00 -6.50
N LYS A 3 5.46 16.32 -5.66
CA LYS A 3 5.41 15.84 -4.28
C LYS A 3 5.19 14.32 -4.26
N LYS A 4 5.71 13.64 -3.25
CA LYS A 4 5.49 12.19 -3.08
C LYS A 4 4.00 11.84 -2.96
N SER A 5 3.20 12.69 -2.32
CA SER A 5 1.74 12.50 -2.24
C SER A 5 1.06 12.60 -3.60
N GLU A 6 1.50 13.51 -4.48
CA GLU A 6 1.02 13.62 -5.86
C GLU A 6 1.42 12.39 -6.68
N GLN A 7 2.63 11.84 -6.46
CA GLN A 7 3.06 10.57 -7.06
C GLN A 7 2.15 9.41 -6.64
N VAL A 8 1.79 9.33 -5.37
CA VAL A 8 0.86 8.29 -4.89
C VAL A 8 -0.50 8.41 -5.58
N ARG A 9 -1.07 9.62 -5.68
CA ARG A 9 -2.35 9.83 -6.38
C ARG A 9 -2.29 9.41 -7.84
N GLU A 10 -1.21 9.78 -8.53
CA GLU A 10 -1.01 9.40 -9.93
C GLU A 10 -0.91 7.88 -10.11
N TYR A 11 -0.16 7.19 -9.24
CA TYR A 11 -0.11 5.73 -9.27
C TYR A 11 -1.44 5.07 -8.91
N VAL A 12 -2.24 5.65 -8.01
CA VAL A 12 -3.60 5.17 -7.71
C VAL A 12 -4.52 5.30 -8.94
N LYS A 13 -4.47 6.43 -9.66
CA LYS A 13 -5.24 6.64 -10.90
C LYS A 13 -4.87 5.66 -12.01
N GLN A 14 -3.61 5.27 -12.08
CA GLN A 14 -3.10 4.27 -13.03
C GLN A 14 -3.29 2.83 -12.56
N GLU A 15 -3.96 2.61 -11.42
CA GLU A 15 -4.10 1.30 -10.76
C GLU A 15 -2.75 0.61 -10.47
N ASN A 16 -1.66 1.38 -10.42
CA ASN A 16 -0.32 0.92 -10.11
C ASN A 16 -0.10 0.86 -8.59
N TYR A 17 -0.87 0.02 -7.92
CA TYR A 17 -0.91 -0.03 -6.47
C TYR A 17 0.42 -0.43 -5.83
N LYS A 18 1.23 -1.26 -6.50
CA LYS A 18 2.56 -1.61 -5.99
C LYS A 18 3.45 -0.38 -5.81
N LYS A 19 3.48 0.52 -6.79
CA LYS A 19 4.24 1.78 -6.69
C LYS A 19 3.59 2.77 -5.72
N ALA A 20 2.26 2.86 -5.70
CA ALA A 20 1.54 3.69 -4.74
C ALA A 20 1.90 3.29 -3.29
N LEU A 21 1.78 2.00 -2.96
CA LEU A 21 2.06 1.43 -1.64
C LEU A 21 3.55 1.54 -1.26
N GLN A 22 4.46 1.38 -2.22
CA GLN A 22 5.90 1.55 -2.01
C GLN A 22 6.23 2.91 -1.36
N ILE A 23 5.55 3.96 -1.80
CA ILE A 23 5.73 5.32 -1.30
C ILE A 23 4.87 5.54 -0.05
N ALA A 24 3.58 5.24 -0.12
CA ALA A 24 2.60 5.57 0.91
C ALA A 24 2.90 4.92 2.27
N LYS A 25 3.48 3.72 2.31
CA LYS A 25 3.87 3.02 3.56
C LYS A 25 4.87 3.79 4.44
N SER A 26 5.56 4.77 3.85
CA SER A 26 6.53 5.63 4.55
C SER A 26 5.90 6.86 5.22
N PHE A 27 4.67 7.23 4.87
CA PHE A 27 3.99 8.40 5.40
C PHE A 27 3.55 8.20 6.87
N ARG A 28 3.34 9.32 7.57
CA ARG A 28 2.98 9.36 9.00
C ARG A 28 1.91 10.40 9.31
N LEU A 29 2.03 11.59 8.72
CA LEU A 29 1.06 12.66 8.94
C LEU A 29 -0.31 12.26 8.37
N GLY A 30 -1.34 12.24 9.22
CA GLY A 30 -2.71 11.92 8.83
C GLY A 30 -2.98 10.45 8.54
N ILE A 31 -2.10 9.54 8.96
CA ILE A 31 -2.23 8.08 8.74
C ILE A 31 -2.10 7.36 10.08
N THR A 32 -3.04 6.47 10.39
CA THR A 32 -2.99 5.66 11.60
C THR A 32 -1.92 4.57 11.51
N GLU A 33 -1.47 4.05 12.65
CA GLU A 33 -0.52 2.92 12.66
C GLU A 33 -1.08 1.69 11.94
N GLU A 34 -2.38 1.42 12.09
CA GLU A 34 -3.05 0.31 11.40
C GLU A 34 -3.04 0.50 9.87
N GLN A 35 -3.48 1.67 9.38
CA GLN A 35 -3.46 1.98 7.94
C GLN A 35 -2.05 1.85 7.36
N ARG A 36 -1.06 2.35 8.09
CA ARG A 36 0.34 2.23 7.68
C ARG A 36 0.81 0.77 7.67
N SER A 37 0.44 -0.01 8.68
CA SER A 37 0.75 -1.45 8.76
C SER A 37 0.14 -2.21 7.59
N ASP A 38 -1.14 -1.97 7.28
CA ASP A 38 -1.85 -2.60 6.17
C ASP A 38 -1.21 -2.29 4.82
N MET A 39 -0.87 -1.01 4.56
CA MET A 39 -0.16 -0.63 3.34
C MET A 39 1.24 -1.27 3.26
N THR A 40 1.94 -1.37 4.39
CA THR A 40 3.27 -1.99 4.45
C THR A 40 3.19 -3.48 4.12
N ARG A 41 2.28 -4.21 4.76
CA ARG A 41 2.08 -5.64 4.55
C ARG A 41 1.62 -5.95 3.13
N ALA A 42 0.72 -5.14 2.57
CA ALA A 42 0.30 -5.29 1.18
C ALA A 42 1.48 -5.14 0.21
N TYR A 43 2.31 -4.10 0.37
CA TYR A 43 3.53 -3.92 -0.44
C TYR A 43 4.48 -5.12 -0.30
N GLU A 44 4.72 -5.57 0.93
CA GLU A 44 5.63 -6.68 1.21
C GLU A 44 5.12 -8.01 0.66
N CYS A 45 3.80 -8.25 0.69
CA CYS A 45 3.17 -9.40 0.04
C CYS A 45 3.36 -9.35 -1.50
N MET A 46 3.33 -8.17 -2.12
CA MET A 46 3.60 -7.99 -3.55
C MET A 46 5.09 -8.12 -3.95
N THR A 47 6.02 -8.12 -2.98
CA THR A 47 7.47 -8.24 -3.24
C THR A 47 8.05 -9.57 -2.76
N ASN A 48 7.55 -10.08 -1.64
CA ASN A 48 8.09 -11.23 -0.90
C ASN A 48 6.98 -12.26 -0.60
N GLU A 49 6.11 -12.52 -1.56
CA GLU A 49 4.93 -13.39 -1.39
C GLU A 49 5.26 -14.72 -0.70
N ARG A 50 6.33 -15.41 -1.15
CA ARG A 50 6.71 -16.73 -0.63
C ARG A 50 6.94 -16.73 0.88
N PHE A 51 7.54 -15.66 1.40
CA PHE A 51 7.79 -15.52 2.84
C PHE A 51 6.47 -15.42 3.61
N TYR A 52 5.60 -14.48 3.23
CA TYR A 52 4.30 -14.31 3.91
C TYR A 52 3.39 -15.53 3.76
N ARG A 53 3.43 -16.19 2.60
CA ARG A 53 2.71 -17.45 2.36
C ARG A 53 3.20 -18.56 3.29
N SER A 54 4.52 -18.67 3.52
CA SER A 54 5.08 -19.64 4.48
C SER A 54 4.69 -19.37 5.94
N LEU A 55 4.30 -18.13 6.27
CA LEU A 55 3.76 -17.75 7.57
C LEU A 55 2.25 -17.98 7.71
N GLY A 56 1.59 -18.53 6.68
CA GLY A 56 0.14 -18.75 6.66
C GLY A 56 -0.70 -17.50 6.39
N VAL A 57 -0.10 -16.43 5.87
CA VAL A 57 -0.83 -15.20 5.52
C VAL A 57 -1.66 -15.40 4.26
N ASP A 58 -2.92 -14.96 4.31
CA ASP A 58 -3.75 -14.81 3.13
C ASP A 58 -3.23 -13.62 2.29
N ILE A 59 -2.45 -13.95 1.27
CA ILE A 59 -1.78 -12.99 0.39
C ILE A 59 -2.83 -12.12 -0.35
N PRO A 60 -3.81 -12.69 -1.09
CA PRO A 60 -4.85 -11.88 -1.74
C PRO A 60 -5.57 -10.93 -0.78
N ALA A 61 -6.03 -11.41 0.37
CA ALA A 61 -6.77 -10.58 1.31
C ALA A 61 -5.90 -9.44 1.88
N THR A 62 -4.64 -9.74 2.21
CA THR A 62 -3.70 -8.73 2.73
C THR A 62 -3.38 -7.65 1.70
N ILE A 63 -3.17 -8.05 0.44
CA ILE A 63 -2.97 -7.12 -0.66
C ILE A 63 -4.20 -6.23 -0.82
N GLN A 64 -5.39 -6.81 -0.86
CA GLN A 64 -6.63 -6.04 -1.05
C GLN A 64 -6.88 -5.06 0.10
N LYS A 65 -6.59 -5.46 1.35
CA LYS A 65 -6.72 -4.56 2.51
C LYS A 65 -5.86 -3.31 2.35
N GLY A 66 -4.58 -3.46 1.99
CA GLY A 66 -3.71 -2.30 1.77
C GLY A 66 -4.08 -1.46 0.55
N ILE A 67 -4.57 -2.08 -0.54
CA ILE A 67 -5.10 -1.37 -1.70
C ILE A 67 -6.30 -0.49 -1.29
N ASN A 68 -7.24 -1.04 -0.52
CA ASN A 68 -8.40 -0.28 -0.06
C ASN A 68 -7.98 0.94 0.79
N VAL A 69 -6.97 0.79 1.64
CA VAL A 69 -6.42 1.91 2.44
C VAL A 69 -5.82 2.98 1.54
N VAL A 70 -4.96 2.62 0.57
CA VAL A 70 -4.32 3.64 -0.29
C VAL A 70 -5.33 4.33 -1.21
N ILE A 71 -6.35 3.63 -1.69
CA ILE A 71 -7.46 4.23 -2.44
C ILE A 71 -8.21 5.22 -1.53
N ALA A 72 -8.65 4.79 -0.34
CA ALA A 72 -9.40 5.65 0.57
C ALA A 72 -8.67 6.94 0.94
N LEU A 73 -7.34 6.91 1.01
CA LEU A 73 -6.51 8.07 1.33
C LEU A 73 -6.17 8.95 0.12
N TYR A 74 -6.15 8.40 -1.10
CA TYR A 74 -5.53 9.06 -2.27
C TYR A 74 -6.31 8.96 -3.59
N SER A 75 -7.55 8.49 -3.60
CA SER A 75 -8.38 8.45 -4.82
C SER A 75 -9.04 9.79 -5.19
N ALA A 76 -8.84 10.84 -4.39
CA ALA A 76 -9.36 12.19 -4.61
C ALA A 76 -8.47 13.04 -5.54
#